data_AF-A0A0C9UP44-F1
#
_entry.id   AF-A0A0C9UP44-F1
#
_cell.length_a   1.000
_cell.length_b   1.000
_cell.length_c   1.000
_cell.angle_alpha   90.00
_cell.angle_beta   90.00
_cell.angle_gamma   90.00
#
_symmetry.space_group_name_H-M   'P 1'
#
loop_
_entity.id
_entity.type
_entity.pdbx_description
1 polymer ?
#
loop_
_entity_poly.entity_id
_entity_poly.type
_entity_poly.pdbx_seq_one_letter_code
_entity_poly.pdbx_strand_id
1 'polypeptide(L)'
;TLSSSSSFFLSSAITASYFGGIYLLRAGRISFVTPSPENEGPPPAARKRDDPDVIRARLRGVGISSLLSCGLVYTLVALDSRDKSPWTASIATASNLLGLNFSTKAALSCLLVPVLYLGPLTAMWFSRGLPLQRNWSFQRDLLSIFKTWIGLRNFVVAPITEEVVFRSCLLVIAQLSGKGLYNMVFITPLWFGAAHLHHAYELYHNYGRTRQALMRAL
;
A
#
# COMPACT_ATOMS: atom_id res chain seq x y z
N THR A 1 -25.21 -7.46 -10.32
CA THR A 1 -24.98 -6.20 -9.59
C THR A 1 -24.77 -6.49 -8.12
N LEU A 2 -23.70 -5.95 -7.55
CA LEU A 2 -23.30 -6.21 -6.17
C LEU A 2 -24.12 -5.34 -5.19
N SER A 3 -24.65 -5.94 -4.11
CA SER A 3 -25.34 -5.17 -3.06
C SER A 3 -24.36 -4.21 -2.35
N SER A 4 -24.87 -3.06 -1.85
CA SER A 4 -24.05 -2.11 -1.08
C SER A 4 -23.43 -2.73 0.16
N SER A 5 -24.15 -3.62 0.85
CA SER A 5 -23.63 -4.32 2.04
C SER A 5 -22.49 -5.29 1.68
N SER A 6 -22.64 -6.02 0.57
CA SER A 6 -21.60 -6.92 0.06
C SER A 6 -20.36 -6.15 -0.39
N SER A 7 -20.54 -5.01 -1.06
CA SER A 7 -19.46 -4.10 -1.48
C SER A 7 -18.65 -3.57 -0.29
N PHE A 8 -19.34 -3.13 0.77
CA PHE A 8 -18.70 -2.68 2.00
C PHE A 8 -17.92 -3.81 2.68
N PHE A 9 -18.53 -5.00 2.80
CA PHE A 9 -17.89 -6.16 3.40
C PHE A 9 -16.64 -6.60 2.63
N LEU A 10 -16.73 -6.71 1.30
CA LEU A 10 -15.59 -7.08 0.45
C LEU A 10 -14.47 -6.05 0.51
N SER A 11 -14.81 -4.75 0.50
CA SER A 11 -13.83 -3.66 0.63
C SER A 11 -13.12 -3.71 1.99
N SER A 12 -13.88 -3.97 3.06
CA SER A 12 -13.33 -4.16 4.40
C SER A 12 -12.41 -5.37 4.48
N ALA A 13 -12.84 -6.50 3.90
CA ALA A 13 -12.09 -7.75 3.90
C ALA A 13 -10.77 -7.63 3.12
N ILE A 14 -10.79 -7.00 1.93
CA ILE A 14 -9.59 -6.71 1.15
C ILE A 14 -8.63 -5.82 1.95
N THR A 15 -9.13 -4.72 2.51
CA THR A 15 -8.33 -3.77 3.30
C THR A 15 -7.71 -4.46 4.53
N ALA A 16 -8.50 -5.25 5.26
CA ALA A 16 -8.03 -6.01 6.42
C ALA A 16 -7.01 -7.08 6.03
N SER A 17 -7.19 -7.76 4.91
CA SER A 17 -6.23 -8.75 4.42
C SER A 17 -4.88 -8.11 4.07
N TYR A 18 -4.90 -6.89 3.53
CA TYR A 18 -3.72 -6.15 3.07
C TYR A 18 -2.76 -5.83 4.21
N PHE A 19 -3.25 -5.15 5.26
CA PHE A 19 -2.42 -4.87 6.44
C PHE A 19 -2.34 -6.05 7.42
N GLY A 20 -3.31 -6.96 7.39
CA GLY A 20 -3.38 -8.13 8.26
C GLY A 20 -2.19 -9.08 8.13
N GLY A 21 -1.58 -9.15 6.94
CA GLY A 21 -0.34 -9.90 6.71
C GLY A 21 0.81 -9.53 7.66
N ILE A 22 0.81 -8.30 8.19
CA ILE A 22 1.79 -7.81 9.16
C ILE A 22 1.64 -8.52 10.52
N TYR A 23 0.40 -8.80 10.92
CA TYR A 23 0.08 -9.42 12.21
C TYR A 23 0.00 -10.95 12.13
N LEU A 24 -0.38 -11.50 10.97
CA LEU A 24 -0.51 -12.93 10.74
C LEU A 24 0.84 -13.63 10.65
N LEU A 25 1.83 -13.01 9.99
CA LEU A 25 3.16 -13.60 9.85
C LEU A 25 4.00 -13.32 11.09
N ARG A 26 4.29 -14.37 11.88
CA ARG A 26 5.16 -14.27 13.07
C ARG A 26 6.52 -13.63 12.76
N ALA A 27 7.05 -13.85 11.56
CA ALA A 27 8.30 -13.25 11.09
C ALA A 27 8.19 -11.73 10.81
N GLY A 28 6.99 -11.20 10.54
CA GLY A 28 6.73 -9.78 10.31
C GLY A 28 6.45 -8.98 11.58
N ARG A 29 6.34 -9.65 12.74
CA ARG A 29 6.10 -9.02 14.04
C ARG A 29 7.39 -8.41 14.58
N ILE A 30 7.28 -7.14 14.97
CA ILE A 30 8.33 -6.40 15.65
C ILE A 30 8.38 -6.91 17.10
N SER A 31 9.57 -7.09 17.66
CA SER A 31 9.74 -7.60 19.03
C SER A 31 10.63 -6.63 19.80
N PHE A 32 10.15 -6.20 20.97
CA PHE A 32 10.86 -5.26 21.82
C PHE A 32 11.30 -5.95 23.09
N VAL A 33 12.50 -5.62 23.55
CA VAL A 33 12.97 -5.98 24.89
C VAL A 33 12.69 -4.80 25.80
N THR A 34 11.74 -4.96 26.71
CA THR A 34 11.71 -4.15 27.94
C THR A 34 12.87 -4.64 28.81
N PRO A 35 13.80 -3.76 29.22
CA PRO A 35 14.84 -4.16 30.16
C PRO A 35 14.17 -4.55 31.47
N SER A 36 14.13 -5.86 31.75
CA SER A 36 13.77 -6.37 33.08
C SER A 36 15.06 -6.38 33.91
N PRO A 37 15.06 -5.83 35.14
CA PRO A 37 16.23 -5.84 36.01
C PRO A 37 16.66 -7.25 36.45
N GLU A 38 15.89 -8.30 36.15
CA GLU A 38 16.15 -9.69 36.57
C GLU A 38 16.87 -10.58 35.53
N ASN A 39 17.17 -10.09 34.32
CA ASN A 39 17.82 -10.92 33.29
C ASN A 39 19.35 -10.73 33.27
N GLU A 40 20.10 -11.67 33.86
CA GLU A 40 21.58 -11.74 33.80
C GLU A 40 22.15 -12.29 32.47
N GLY A 41 21.39 -12.25 31.38
CA GLY A 41 21.83 -12.66 30.04
C GLY A 41 21.93 -11.47 29.08
N PRO A 42 22.74 -11.57 27.99
CA PRO A 42 22.70 -10.57 26.93
C PRO A 42 21.26 -10.44 26.42
N PRO A 43 20.70 -9.22 26.38
CA PRO A 43 19.29 -9.02 26.02
C PRO A 43 19.04 -9.60 24.61
N PRO A 44 17.92 -10.32 24.38
CA PRO A 44 17.59 -10.78 23.05
C PRO A 44 17.54 -9.59 22.08
N ALA A 45 18.10 -9.72 20.88
CA ALA A 45 18.16 -8.60 19.95
C ALA A 45 16.74 -8.10 19.62
N ALA A 46 16.46 -6.82 19.92
CA ALA A 46 15.20 -6.19 19.58
C ALA A 46 15.03 -6.21 18.05
N ARG A 47 13.97 -6.87 17.57
CA ARG A 47 13.67 -6.98 16.14
C ARG A 47 12.96 -5.71 15.69
N LYS A 48 13.64 -4.87 14.92
CA LYS A 48 13.17 -3.56 14.46
C LYS A 48 12.35 -3.68 13.17
N ARG A 49 11.53 -2.66 12.89
CA ARG A 49 10.72 -2.56 11.67
C ARG A 49 11.54 -2.70 10.38
N ASP A 50 12.75 -2.16 10.37
CA ASP A 50 13.61 -2.12 9.19
C ASP A 50 14.57 -3.31 9.09
N ASP A 51 14.38 -4.35 9.92
CA ASP A 51 15.12 -5.59 9.76
C ASP A 51 14.76 -6.27 8.43
N PRO A 52 15.75 -6.76 7.66
CA PRO A 52 15.51 -7.31 6.33
C PRO A 52 14.58 -8.53 6.35
N ASP A 53 14.58 -9.32 7.43
CA ASP A 53 13.67 -10.46 7.60
C ASP A 53 12.22 -10.02 7.79
N VAL A 54 12.00 -8.96 8.58
CA VAL A 54 10.68 -8.36 8.80
C VAL A 54 10.15 -7.80 7.50
N ILE A 55 10.99 -7.06 6.76
CA ILE A 55 10.62 -6.50 5.46
C ILE A 55 10.24 -7.63 4.50
N ARG A 56 11.08 -8.66 4.32
CA ARG A 56 10.78 -9.79 3.42
C ARG A 56 9.48 -10.51 3.78
N ALA A 57 9.23 -10.76 5.06
CA ALA A 57 7.99 -11.38 5.51
C ALA A 57 6.77 -10.51 5.19
N ARG A 58 6.82 -9.21 5.51
CA ARG A 58 5.74 -8.26 5.22
C ARG A 58 5.48 -8.13 3.71
N LEU A 59 6.53 -8.06 2.88
CA LEU A 59 6.40 -8.00 1.42
C LEU A 59 5.72 -9.25 0.84
N ARG A 60 6.05 -10.45 1.35
CA ARG A 60 5.37 -11.70 0.95
C ARG A 60 3.90 -11.68 1.33
N GLY A 61 3.57 -11.27 2.56
CA GLY A 61 2.18 -11.19 3.04
C GLY A 61 1.34 -10.23 2.20
N VAL A 62 1.86 -9.02 1.98
CA VAL A 62 1.19 -7.99 1.15
C VAL A 62 1.07 -8.45 -0.30
N GLY A 63 2.09 -9.08 -0.87
CA GLY A 63 2.06 -9.61 -2.22
C GLY A 63 0.98 -10.68 -2.41
N ILE A 64 0.89 -11.66 -1.49
CA ILE A 64 -0.13 -12.71 -1.53
C ILE A 64 -1.53 -12.10 -1.37
N SER A 65 -1.74 -11.20 -0.41
CA SER A 65 -3.03 -10.52 -0.23
C SER A 65 -3.44 -9.72 -1.46
N SER A 66 -2.51 -9.03 -2.11
CA SER A 66 -2.77 -8.26 -3.34
C SER A 66 -3.18 -9.19 -4.50
N LEU A 67 -2.47 -10.32 -4.68
CA LEU A 67 -2.82 -11.31 -5.71
C LEU A 67 -4.20 -11.94 -5.46
N LEU A 68 -4.52 -12.27 -4.21
CA LEU A 68 -5.84 -12.79 -3.84
C LEU A 68 -6.94 -11.76 -4.07
N SER A 69 -6.67 -10.47 -3.81
CA SER A 69 -7.61 -9.38 -4.05
C SER A 69 -7.89 -9.21 -5.55
N CYS A 70 -6.86 -9.26 -6.40
CA CYS A 70 -7.03 -9.27 -7.86
C CYS A 70 -7.83 -10.49 -8.33
N GLY A 71 -7.53 -11.67 -7.81
CA GLY A 71 -8.26 -12.90 -8.12
C GLY A 71 -9.74 -12.81 -7.74
N LEU A 72 -10.06 -12.23 -6.58
CA LEU A 72 -11.43 -11.98 -6.14
C LEU A 72 -12.16 -11.00 -7.06
N VAL A 73 -11.52 -9.88 -7.44
CA VAL A 73 -12.13 -8.93 -8.37
C VAL A 73 -12.39 -9.58 -9.73
N TYR A 74 -11.44 -10.38 -10.19
CA TYR A 74 -11.57 -11.14 -11.42
C TYR A 74 -12.79 -12.08 -11.38
N THR A 75 -12.96 -12.85 -10.31
CA THR A 75 -14.12 -13.74 -10.17
C THR A 75 -15.43 -12.96 -10.08
N LEU A 76 -15.45 -11.82 -9.37
CA LEU A 76 -16.64 -10.96 -9.31
C LEU A 76 -17.03 -10.41 -10.68
N VAL A 77 -16.07 -9.97 -11.49
CA VAL A 77 -16.32 -9.49 -12.86
C VAL A 77 -16.81 -10.62 -13.76
N ALA A 78 -16.24 -11.82 -13.63
CA ALA A 78 -16.67 -13.01 -14.38
C ALA A 78 -18.11 -13.43 -14.01
N LEU A 79 -18.50 -13.28 -12.74
CA LEU A 79 -19.87 -13.57 -12.28
C LEU A 79 -20.88 -12.48 -12.64
N ASP A 80 -20.46 -11.22 -12.76
CA ASP A 80 -21.35 -10.09 -13.12
C ASP A 80 -21.50 -9.91 -14.64
N SER A 81 -20.63 -10.53 -15.44
CA SER A 81 -20.72 -10.56 -16.90
C SER A 81 -22.06 -11.18 -17.31
N ARG A 82 -23.02 -10.31 -17.62
CA ARG A 82 -24.39 -10.66 -18.02
C ARG A 82 -24.45 -11.46 -19.32
N ASP A 83 -23.41 -11.36 -20.14
CA ASP A 83 -23.22 -12.18 -21.33
C ASP A 83 -22.33 -13.38 -21.01
N LYS A 84 -22.71 -14.54 -21.54
CA LYS A 84 -21.90 -15.77 -21.61
C LYS A 84 -20.68 -15.60 -22.53
N SER A 85 -19.98 -14.46 -22.43
CA SER A 85 -18.79 -14.18 -23.20
C SER A 85 -17.67 -15.12 -22.76
N PRO A 86 -16.77 -15.52 -23.68
CA PRO A 86 -15.64 -16.36 -23.33
C PRO A 86 -14.81 -15.70 -22.24
N TRP A 87 -14.26 -16.50 -21.32
CA TRP A 87 -13.42 -16.10 -20.19
C TRP A 87 -12.34 -15.04 -20.55
N THR A 88 -11.84 -15.06 -21.78
CA THR A 88 -10.89 -14.08 -22.31
C THR A 88 -11.43 -12.65 -22.37
N ALA A 89 -12.72 -12.46 -22.64
CA ALA A 89 -13.36 -11.14 -22.63
C ALA A 89 -13.54 -10.61 -21.19
N SER A 90 -13.78 -11.50 -20.22
CA SER A 90 -13.79 -11.13 -18.79
C SER A 90 -12.39 -10.72 -18.30
N ILE A 91 -11.32 -11.37 -18.77
CA ILE A 91 -9.93 -10.94 -18.50
C ILE A 91 -9.66 -9.56 -19.08
N ALA A 92 -10.00 -9.33 -20.34
CA ALA A 92 -9.78 -8.02 -20.97
C ALA A 92 -10.58 -6.91 -20.27
N THR A 93 -11.79 -7.20 -19.82
CA THR A 93 -12.63 -6.24 -19.08
C THR A 93 -12.05 -5.98 -17.70
N ALA A 94 -11.68 -7.02 -16.95
CA ALA A 94 -11.04 -6.88 -15.65
C ALA A 94 -9.70 -6.14 -15.73
N SER A 95 -8.87 -6.40 -16.73
CA SER A 95 -7.58 -5.72 -16.91
C SER A 95 -7.75 -4.24 -17.28
N ASN A 96 -8.77 -3.91 -18.09
CA ASN A 96 -9.16 -2.54 -18.35
C ASN A 96 -9.64 -1.81 -17.08
N LEU A 97 -10.52 -2.45 -16.30
CA LEU A 97 -11.07 -1.87 -15.08
C LEU A 97 -10.02 -1.73 -13.97
N LEU A 98 -9.05 -2.65 -13.92
CA LEU A 98 -7.90 -2.56 -13.02
C LEU A 98 -6.89 -1.48 -13.46
N GLY A 99 -7.06 -0.88 -14.65
CA GLY A 99 -6.20 0.19 -15.15
C GLY A 99 -4.86 -0.28 -15.68
N LEU A 100 -4.73 -1.57 -16.05
CA LEU A 100 -3.46 -2.14 -16.54
C LEU A 100 -3.11 -1.68 -17.96
N ASN A 101 -4.05 -1.04 -18.67
CA ASN A 101 -3.81 -0.51 -20.01
C ASN A 101 -3.28 0.92 -19.92
N PHE A 102 -2.04 1.10 -20.39
CA PHE A 102 -1.38 2.40 -20.38
C PHE A 102 -2.00 3.32 -21.45
N SER A 103 -2.83 4.26 -21.00
CA SER A 103 -3.48 5.26 -21.85
C SER A 103 -2.78 6.63 -21.73
N THR A 104 -2.89 7.48 -22.75
CA THR A 104 -2.45 8.88 -22.67
C THR A 104 -3.09 9.63 -21.48
N LYS A 105 -4.32 9.26 -21.11
CA LYS A 105 -4.99 9.77 -19.90
C LYS A 105 -4.30 9.32 -18.62
N ALA A 106 -3.78 8.09 -18.57
CA ALA A 106 -3.01 7.60 -17.43
C ALA A 106 -1.70 8.39 -17.27
N ALA A 107 -1.03 8.70 -18.40
CA ALA A 107 0.17 9.54 -18.38
C ALA A 107 -0.12 10.96 -17.87
N LEU A 108 -1.26 11.56 -18.24
CA LEU A 108 -1.68 12.87 -17.70
C LEU A 108 -1.95 12.81 -16.19
N SER A 109 -2.58 11.74 -15.70
CA SER A 109 -2.79 11.55 -14.25
C SER A 109 -1.46 11.46 -13.49
N CYS A 110 -0.41 10.88 -14.08
CA CYS A 110 0.92 10.85 -13.47
C CYS A 110 1.54 12.24 -13.28
N LEU A 111 1.13 13.25 -14.07
CA LEU A 111 1.61 14.64 -13.92
C LEU A 111 1.02 15.34 -12.69
N LEU A 112 -0.03 14.81 -12.07
CA LEU A 112 -0.60 15.39 -10.86
C LEU A 112 0.33 15.20 -9.65
N VAL A 113 1.09 14.10 -9.61
CA VAL A 113 2.01 13.79 -8.51
C VAL A 113 3.09 14.88 -8.34
N PRO A 114 3.89 15.26 -9.35
CA PRO A 114 4.88 16.31 -9.17
C PRO A 114 4.25 17.66 -8.80
N VAL A 115 3.02 17.94 -9.23
CA VAL A 115 2.28 19.16 -8.82
C VAL A 115 1.99 19.15 -7.32
N LEU A 116 1.52 18.02 -6.78
CA LEU A 116 1.26 17.88 -5.34
C LEU A 116 2.55 17.94 -4.50
N TYR A 117 3.68 17.53 -5.07
CA TYR A 117 5.00 17.54 -4.41
C TYR A 117 5.88 18.72 -4.79
N LEU A 118 5.32 19.83 -5.32
CA LEU A 118 6.07 21.02 -5.68
C LEU A 118 6.90 21.58 -4.51
N GLY A 119 6.38 21.56 -3.28
CA GLY A 119 7.11 22.03 -2.09
C GLY A 119 8.43 21.25 -1.88
N PRO A 120 8.41 19.93 -1.68
CA PRO A 120 9.62 19.13 -1.60
C PRO A 120 10.53 19.23 -2.83
N LEU A 121 9.96 19.27 -4.05
CA LEU A 121 10.75 19.39 -5.28
C LEU A 121 11.50 20.73 -5.36
N THR A 122 10.87 21.83 -4.96
CA THR A 122 11.54 23.15 -4.91
C THR A 122 12.63 23.18 -3.84
N ALA A 123 12.41 22.57 -2.67
CA ALA A 123 13.45 22.43 -1.65
C ALA A 123 14.66 21.61 -2.17
N MET A 124 14.41 20.52 -2.90
CA MET A 124 15.45 19.73 -3.56
C MET A 124 16.18 20.52 -4.65
N TRP A 125 15.45 21.34 -5.42
CA TRP A 125 16.03 22.22 -6.44
C TRP A 125 17.02 23.21 -5.82
N PHE A 126 16.65 23.90 -4.74
CA PHE A 126 17.54 24.81 -4.02
C PHE A 126 18.77 24.09 -3.44
N SER A 127 18.57 22.86 -2.96
CA SER A 127 19.64 22.00 -2.45
C SER A 127 20.55 21.42 -3.55
N ARG A 128 20.26 21.71 -4.82
CA ARG A 128 20.94 21.17 -6.02
C ARG A 128 20.94 19.64 -6.09
N GLY A 129 19.91 19.00 -5.54
CA GLY A 129 19.81 17.54 -5.39
C GLY A 129 18.93 16.83 -6.42
N LEU A 130 18.32 17.56 -7.37
CA LEU A 130 17.53 16.96 -8.44
C LEU A 130 18.42 16.32 -9.52
N PRO A 131 17.87 15.40 -10.33
CA PRO A 131 18.59 14.85 -11.47
C PRO A 131 19.25 15.93 -12.31
N LEU A 132 20.49 15.69 -12.74
CA LEU A 132 21.32 16.63 -13.51
C LEU A 132 21.84 17.87 -12.76
N GLN A 133 21.58 17.99 -11.46
CA GLN A 133 22.17 19.05 -10.63
C GLN A 133 23.49 18.62 -9.98
N ARG A 134 24.28 19.60 -9.52
CA ARG A 134 25.64 19.40 -9.00
C ARG A 134 25.75 18.37 -7.88
N ASN A 135 24.77 18.32 -6.98
CA ASN A 135 24.83 17.42 -5.84
C ASN A 135 24.21 16.06 -6.13
N TRP A 136 23.61 15.83 -7.31
CA TRP A 136 22.97 14.56 -7.65
C TRP A 136 23.97 13.51 -8.11
N SER A 137 23.79 12.27 -7.67
CA SER A 137 24.59 11.12 -8.06
C SER A 137 23.69 9.94 -8.36
N PHE A 138 23.78 9.41 -9.58
CA PHE A 138 23.01 8.21 -10.00
C PHE A 138 23.22 7.03 -9.04
N GLN A 139 24.45 6.83 -8.56
CA GLN A 139 24.76 5.70 -7.69
C GLN A 139 24.20 5.88 -6.27
N ARG A 140 24.29 7.09 -5.72
CA ARG A 140 23.84 7.37 -4.35
C ARG A 140 22.34 7.61 -4.27
N ASP A 141 21.76 8.33 -5.23
CA ASP A 141 20.38 8.81 -5.13
C ASP A 141 19.39 7.91 -5.88
N LEU A 142 19.84 7.05 -6.80
CA LEU A 142 18.97 6.11 -7.52
C LEU A 142 19.33 4.65 -7.24
N LEU A 143 20.56 4.22 -7.56
CA LEU A 143 20.92 2.80 -7.44
C LEU A 143 20.90 2.28 -6.00
N SER A 144 21.22 3.13 -5.02
CA SER A 144 21.19 2.74 -3.59
C SER A 144 19.78 2.32 -3.14
N ILE A 145 18.73 2.90 -3.72
CA ILE A 145 17.34 2.58 -3.42
C ILE A 145 17.07 1.11 -3.78
N PHE A 146 17.49 0.69 -4.98
CA PHE A 146 17.26 -0.67 -5.46
C PHE A 146 18.20 -1.71 -4.84
N LYS A 147 19.28 -1.29 -4.18
CA LYS A 147 20.22 -2.18 -3.48
C LYS A 147 19.76 -2.56 -2.08
N THR A 148 18.74 -1.90 -1.53
CA THR A 148 18.27 -2.16 -0.15
C THR A 148 16.83 -2.66 -0.14
N TRP A 149 16.51 -3.55 0.81
CA TRP A 149 15.13 -3.99 1.04
C TRP A 149 14.20 -2.83 1.43
N ILE A 150 14.73 -1.83 2.13
CA ILE A 150 14.00 -0.62 2.53
C ILE A 150 13.63 0.20 1.29
N GLY A 151 14.57 0.44 0.38
CA GLY A 151 14.31 1.19 -0.84
C GLY A 151 13.38 0.43 -1.79
N LEU A 152 13.57 -0.88 -1.96
CA LEU A 152 12.65 -1.71 -2.75
C LEU A 152 11.23 -1.70 -2.19
N ARG A 153 11.07 -1.80 -0.87
CA ARG A 153 9.76 -1.66 -0.20
C ARG A 153 9.15 -0.30 -0.49
N ASN A 154 9.88 0.78 -0.23
CA ASN A 154 9.34 2.15 -0.26
C ASN A 154 9.04 2.65 -1.68
N PHE A 155 9.85 2.30 -2.67
CA PHE A 155 9.76 2.90 -4.01
C PHE A 155 9.16 1.99 -5.07
N VAL A 156 9.06 0.68 -4.81
CA VAL A 156 8.55 -0.29 -5.79
C VAL A 156 7.36 -1.04 -5.24
N VAL A 157 7.57 -1.85 -4.20
CA VAL A 157 6.54 -2.82 -3.79
C VAL A 157 5.36 -2.16 -3.10
N ALA A 158 5.58 -1.24 -2.16
CA ALA A 158 4.48 -0.55 -1.49
C ALA A 158 3.65 0.27 -2.49
N PRO A 159 4.22 1.15 -3.33
CA PRO A 159 3.43 1.90 -4.32
C PRO A 159 2.64 1.01 -5.27
N ILE A 160 3.25 -0.06 -5.82
CA ILE A 160 2.55 -0.95 -6.76
C ILE A 160 1.39 -1.67 -6.06
N THR A 161 1.62 -2.24 -4.88
CA THR A 161 0.58 -3.00 -4.19
C THR A 161 -0.53 -2.11 -3.65
N GLU A 162 -0.21 -0.90 -3.19
CA GLU A 162 -1.19 0.10 -2.76
C GLU A 162 -2.09 0.54 -3.93
N GLU A 163 -1.51 0.85 -5.09
CA GLU A 163 -2.30 1.21 -6.28
C GLU A 163 -3.19 0.05 -6.74
N VAL A 164 -2.65 -1.16 -6.84
CA VAL A 164 -3.42 -2.35 -7.24
C VAL A 164 -4.59 -2.63 -6.29
N VAL A 165 -4.39 -2.50 -4.99
CA VAL A 165 -5.44 -2.83 -4.01
C VAL A 165 -6.44 -1.68 -3.87
N PHE A 166 -5.97 -0.46 -3.61
CA PHE A 166 -6.83 0.66 -3.24
C PHE A 166 -7.33 1.49 -4.43
N ARG A 167 -6.58 1.53 -5.54
CA ARG A 167 -6.95 2.31 -6.74
C ARG A 167 -7.43 1.44 -7.90
N SER A 168 -7.17 0.13 -7.87
CA SER A 168 -7.76 -0.81 -8.83
C SER A 168 -8.87 -1.63 -8.18
N CYS A 169 -8.57 -2.54 -7.26
CA CYS A 169 -9.55 -3.51 -6.75
C CYS A 169 -10.77 -2.86 -6.08
N LEU A 170 -10.55 -1.89 -5.19
CA LEU A 170 -11.65 -1.19 -4.52
C LEU A 170 -12.50 -0.33 -5.47
N LEU A 171 -11.90 0.25 -6.51
CA LEU A 171 -12.68 0.99 -7.52
C LEU A 171 -13.59 0.05 -8.32
N VAL A 172 -13.09 -1.12 -8.72
CA VAL A 172 -13.92 -2.12 -9.42
C VAL A 172 -15.08 -2.57 -8.54
N ILE A 173 -14.86 -2.84 -7.25
CA ILE A 173 -15.93 -3.22 -6.31
C ILE A 173 -16.96 -2.08 -6.17
N ALA A 174 -16.52 -0.83 -6.08
CA ALA A 174 -17.40 0.33 -6.05
C ALA A 174 -18.25 0.41 -7.33
N GLN A 175 -17.64 0.23 -8.50
CA GLN A 175 -18.32 0.22 -9.80
C GLN A 175 -19.35 -0.91 -9.92
N LEU A 176 -19.00 -2.14 -9.54
CA LEU A 176 -19.89 -3.30 -9.56
C LEU A 176 -21.10 -3.14 -8.61
N SER A 177 -20.98 -2.29 -7.59
CA SER A 177 -22.07 -1.90 -6.69
C SER A 177 -22.86 -0.66 -7.13
N GLY A 178 -22.62 -0.17 -8.35
CA GLY A 178 -23.33 0.96 -8.93
C GLY A 178 -22.99 2.31 -8.29
N LYS A 179 -21.84 2.43 -7.61
CA LYS A 179 -21.43 3.70 -6.99
C LYS A 179 -20.98 4.70 -8.07
N GLY A 180 -21.45 5.94 -7.97
CA GLY A 180 -21.05 7.02 -8.87
C GLY A 180 -19.66 7.58 -8.59
N LEU A 181 -19.21 8.51 -9.45
CA LEU A 181 -17.87 9.14 -9.40
C LEU A 181 -17.53 9.75 -8.03
N TYR A 182 -18.50 10.40 -7.39
CA TYR A 182 -18.31 10.99 -6.06
C TYR A 182 -17.77 9.97 -5.04
N ASN A 183 -18.35 8.77 -5.02
CA ASN A 183 -17.90 7.72 -4.10
C ASN A 183 -16.49 7.21 -4.48
N MET A 184 -16.22 7.05 -5.77
CA MET A 184 -14.91 6.60 -6.26
C MET A 184 -13.79 7.62 -6.01
N VAL A 185 -14.10 8.92 -5.95
CA VAL A 185 -13.11 9.98 -5.73
C VAL A 185 -12.91 10.28 -4.24
N PHE A 186 -14.00 10.31 -3.45
CA PHE A 186 -13.94 10.78 -2.05
C PHE A 186 -14.11 9.69 -1.00
N ILE A 187 -14.81 8.60 -1.30
CA ILE A 187 -15.13 7.56 -0.30
C ILE A 187 -14.14 6.40 -0.37
N THR A 188 -13.76 5.93 -1.55
CA THR A 188 -12.80 4.82 -1.65
C THR A 188 -11.42 5.12 -1.05
N PRO A 189 -10.86 6.37 -1.08
CA PRO A 189 -9.60 6.67 -0.40
C PRO A 189 -9.67 6.54 1.12
N LEU A 190 -10.87 6.53 1.73
CA LEU A 190 -11.01 6.30 3.18
C LEU A 190 -10.55 4.91 3.58
N TRP A 191 -10.68 3.90 2.70
CA TRP A 191 -10.13 2.56 2.95
C TRP A 191 -8.61 2.56 2.99
N PHE A 192 -7.97 3.32 2.09
CA PHE A 192 -6.53 3.53 2.11
C PHE A 192 -6.09 4.18 3.42
N GLY A 193 -6.76 5.27 3.83
CA GLY A 193 -6.49 5.93 5.12
C GLY A 193 -6.70 5.01 6.32
N ALA A 194 -7.79 4.23 6.34
CA ALA A 194 -8.08 3.27 7.39
C ALA A 194 -7.02 2.17 7.48
N ALA A 195 -6.51 1.69 6.35
CA ALA A 195 -5.42 0.71 6.33
C ALA A 195 -4.19 1.26 7.06
N HIS A 196 -3.88 2.55 6.94
CA HIS A 196 -2.69 3.17 7.55
C HIS A 196 -2.81 3.45 9.04
N LEU A 197 -4.02 3.36 9.63
CA LEU A 197 -4.21 3.47 11.08
C LEU A 197 -3.41 2.42 11.86
N HIS A 198 -3.06 1.29 11.22
CA HIS A 198 -2.19 0.30 11.85
C HIS A 198 -0.79 0.86 12.17
N HIS A 199 -0.26 1.78 11.36
CA HIS A 199 1.01 2.45 11.65
C HIS A 199 0.87 3.46 12.79
N ALA A 200 -0.24 4.20 12.84
CA ALA A 200 -0.55 5.09 13.95
C ALA A 200 -0.65 4.30 15.26
N TYR A 201 -1.31 3.14 15.23
CA TYR A 201 -1.41 2.21 16.36
C TYR A 201 -0.03 1.67 16.78
N GLU A 202 0.78 1.20 15.83
CA GLU A 202 2.17 0.78 16.10
C GLU A 202 2.93 1.93 16.78
N LEU A 203 2.90 3.16 16.24
CA LEU A 203 3.64 4.30 16.79
C LEU A 203 3.14 4.69 18.19
N TYR A 204 1.83 4.78 18.39
CA TYR A 204 1.25 5.08 19.69
C TYR A 204 1.70 4.09 20.76
N HIS A 205 1.68 2.79 20.43
CA HIS A 205 2.14 1.76 21.34
C HIS A 205 3.66 1.84 21.59
N ASN A 206 4.44 2.09 20.53
CA ASN A 206 5.90 2.16 20.58
C ASN A 206 6.43 3.33 21.40
N TYR A 207 5.73 4.46 21.43
CA TYR A 207 6.14 5.68 22.16
C TYR A 207 5.51 5.78 23.56
N GLY A 208 5.11 4.64 24.14
CA GLY A 208 4.67 4.56 25.54
C GLY A 208 3.22 4.95 25.78
N ARG A 209 2.36 4.94 24.75
CA ARG A 209 0.91 5.20 24.86
C ARG A 209 0.58 6.57 25.49
N THR A 210 1.46 7.55 25.30
CA THR A 210 1.27 8.91 25.85
C THR A 210 0.49 9.79 24.87
N ARG A 211 -0.03 10.93 25.35
CA ARG A 211 -0.62 11.95 24.47
C ARG A 211 0.38 12.44 23.41
N GLN A 212 1.66 12.55 23.79
CA GLN A 212 2.75 12.92 22.88
C GLN A 212 3.00 11.84 21.81
N ALA A 213 2.93 10.56 22.19
CA ALA A 213 2.99 9.44 21.26
C ALA A 213 1.85 9.49 20.24
N LEU A 214 0.63 9.80 20.71
CA LEU A 214 -0.54 9.93 19.84
C LEU A 214 -0.41 11.11 18.88
N MET A 215 0.05 12.27 19.36
CA MET A 215 0.30 13.45 18.51
C MET A 215 1.37 13.23 17.45
N ARG A 216 2.31 12.30 17.67
CA ARG A 216 3.31 11.92 16.66
C ARG A 216 2.80 10.87 15.68
N ALA A 217 1.74 10.15 16.05
CA ALA A 217 1.19 9.02 15.32
C ALA A 217 0.08 9.41 14.33
N LEU A 218 -0.60 10.51 14.60
CA LEU A 218 -1.60 11.15 13.75
C LEU A 218 -0.94 12.18 12.84
#